data_AF-A0A8J2KIU1-F1
#
_entry.id   AF-A0A8J2KIU1-F1
#
_cell.length_a   1.000
_cell.length_b   1.000
_cell.length_c   1.000
_cell.angle_alpha   90.00
_cell.angle_beta   90.00
_cell.angle_gamma   90.00
#
_symmetry.space_group_name_H-M   'P 1'
#
loop_
_entity.id
_entity.type
_entity.pdbx_description
1 polymer ?
#
loop_
_entity_poly.entity_id
_entity_poly.type
_entity_poly.pdbx_seq_one_letter_code
_entity_poly.pdbx_strand_id
1 'polypeptide(L)'
;MLMNLTQLREFNFESRAQASYRVYDTKIHLADQDIINVLLHAFPERGLDIGCSYNFYWIHCDNPGYECQVQNRTMNICFCNQVQKTGVRILHGNGGTFRSSHKRYPFVSQIYKALRELDLFSDSYSSMLKILRRKFNELDPTPCSPLTAEGLYGNAEKYLRNLHL
;
A
#
# COMPACT_ATOMS: atom_id res chain seq x y z
N MET A 1 -8.51 5.05 0.59
CA MET A 1 -9.87 4.47 0.47
C MET A 1 -10.68 5.31 -0.50
N LEU A 2 -11.47 4.69 -1.37
CA LEU A 2 -12.41 5.41 -2.22
C LEU A 2 -13.78 5.41 -1.55
N MET A 3 -14.44 6.57 -1.51
CA MET A 3 -15.71 6.74 -0.80
C MET A 3 -16.76 7.29 -1.74
N ASN A 4 -17.83 6.52 -1.98
CA ASN A 4 -19.01 7.02 -2.67
C ASN A 4 -19.83 7.85 -1.69
N LEU A 5 -19.66 9.19 -1.73
CA LEU A 5 -20.29 10.09 -0.77
C LEU A 5 -21.83 10.05 -0.81
N THR A 6 -22.44 9.75 -1.95
CA THR A 6 -23.90 9.59 -2.05
C THR A 6 -24.36 8.39 -1.26
N GLN A 7 -23.74 7.23 -1.49
CA GLN A 7 -24.08 6.01 -0.75
C GLN A 7 -23.76 6.11 0.75
N LEU A 8 -22.69 6.82 1.12
CA LEU A 8 -22.36 7.05 2.54
C LEU A 8 -23.42 7.90 3.24
N ARG A 9 -23.98 8.91 2.57
CA ARG A 9 -25.08 9.72 3.11
C ARG A 9 -26.35 8.91 3.25
N GLU A 10 -26.74 8.15 2.22
CA GLU A 10 -27.90 7.25 2.28
C GLU A 10 -27.77 6.19 3.39
N PHE A 11 -26.55 5.71 3.61
CA PHE A 11 -26.22 4.77 4.68
C PHE A 11 -26.19 5.42 6.08
N ASN A 12 -26.25 6.75 6.19
CA ASN A 12 -26.03 7.53 7.41
C ASN A 12 -24.68 7.20 8.08
N PHE A 13 -23.62 7.12 7.27
CA PHE A 13 -22.29 6.70 7.70
C PHE A 13 -21.78 7.50 8.91
N GLU A 14 -21.90 8.83 8.88
CA GLU A 14 -21.38 9.70 9.93
C GLU A 14 -21.99 9.38 11.30
N SER A 15 -23.32 9.35 11.40
CA SER A 15 -24.01 9.07 12.67
C SER A 15 -23.68 7.68 13.19
N ARG A 16 -23.53 6.69 12.30
CA ARG A 16 -23.13 5.33 12.67
C ARG A 16 -21.68 5.27 13.15
N ALA A 17 -20.77 5.95 12.46
CA ALA A 17 -19.36 6.04 12.86
C ALA A 17 -19.21 6.71 14.24
N GLN A 18 -19.93 7.80 14.49
CA GLN A 18 -19.97 8.44 15.80
C GLN A 18 -20.54 7.52 16.88
N ALA A 19 -21.58 6.74 16.58
CA ALA A 19 -22.14 5.76 17.50
C ALA A 19 -21.13 4.66 17.82
N SER A 20 -20.46 4.10 16.81
CA SER A 20 -19.38 3.13 16.98
C SER A 20 -18.25 3.69 17.83
N TYR A 21 -17.81 4.92 17.57
CA TYR A 21 -16.79 5.57 18.38
C TYR A 21 -17.20 5.66 19.85
N ARG A 22 -18.42 6.14 20.15
CA ARG A 22 -18.91 6.23 21.55
C ARG A 22 -18.98 4.88 22.27
N VAL A 23 -19.18 3.78 21.55
CA VAL A 23 -19.26 2.43 22.15
C VAL A 23 -17.86 1.84 22.39
N TYR A 24 -16.89 2.18 21.54
CA TYR A 24 -15.58 1.53 21.52
C TYR A 24 -14.41 2.48 21.83
N ASP A 25 -14.65 3.71 22.25
CA ASP A 25 -13.62 4.76 22.45
C ASP A 25 -12.40 4.30 23.27
N THR A 26 -12.64 3.53 24.33
CA THR A 26 -11.63 2.96 25.23
C THR A 26 -10.88 1.76 24.64
N LYS A 27 -11.37 1.18 23.54
CA LYS A 27 -10.81 0.00 22.86
C LYS A 27 -10.25 0.32 21.47
N ILE A 28 -10.45 1.54 21.00
CA ILE A 28 -9.96 2.01 19.70
C ILE A 28 -8.46 2.33 19.83
N HIS A 29 -7.66 1.74 18.96
CA HIS A 29 -6.23 2.01 18.87
C HIS A 29 -5.89 2.89 17.66
N LEU A 30 -6.58 2.69 16.54
CA LEU A 30 -6.44 3.44 15.30
C LEU A 30 -7.82 3.89 14.83
N ALA A 31 -8.30 5.03 15.36
CA ALA A 31 -9.69 5.46 15.21
C ALA A 31 -10.18 5.50 13.76
N ASP A 32 -9.35 5.94 12.83
CA ASP A 32 -9.66 5.98 11.41
C ASP A 32 -9.89 4.59 10.80
N GLN A 33 -9.11 3.58 11.20
CA GLN A 33 -9.22 2.20 10.70
C GLN A 33 -10.25 1.38 11.49
N ASP A 34 -10.20 1.43 12.82
CA ASP A 34 -11.01 0.61 13.72
C ASP A 34 -12.50 0.93 13.61
N ILE A 35 -12.85 2.21 13.49
CA ILE A 35 -14.27 2.61 13.34
C ILE A 35 -14.84 2.04 12.04
N ILE A 36 -14.08 2.11 10.95
CA ILE A 36 -14.51 1.56 9.66
C ILE A 36 -14.62 0.03 9.75
N ASN A 37 -13.66 -0.63 10.40
CA ASN A 37 -13.68 -2.08 10.58
C ASN A 37 -14.88 -2.56 11.38
N VAL A 38 -15.26 -1.84 12.45
CA VAL A 38 -16.48 -2.12 13.22
C VAL A 38 -17.73 -2.01 12.33
N LEU A 39 -17.80 -0.97 11.50
CA LEU A 39 -18.93 -0.78 10.59
C LEU A 39 -18.98 -1.86 9.51
N LEU A 40 -17.85 -2.20 8.88
CA LEU A 40 -17.78 -3.23 7.85
C LEU A 40 -17.99 -4.65 8.39
N HIS A 41 -17.68 -4.89 9.68
CA HIS A 41 -18.06 -6.13 10.33
C HIS A 41 -19.59 -6.25 10.46
N ALA A 42 -20.28 -5.16 10.80
CA ALA A 42 -21.74 -5.15 10.92
C ALA A 42 -22.46 -5.10 9.57
N PHE A 43 -21.85 -4.50 8.55
CA PHE A 43 -22.41 -4.27 7.22
C PHE A 43 -21.39 -4.65 6.12
N PRO A 44 -21.03 -5.94 6.00
CA PRO A 44 -19.98 -6.39 5.08
C PRO A 44 -20.30 -6.10 3.61
N GLU A 45 -21.58 -6.04 3.26
CA GLU A 45 -22.04 -5.72 1.89
C GLU A 45 -21.79 -4.27 1.47
N ARG A 46 -21.42 -3.39 2.43
CA ARG A 46 -21.10 -1.98 2.17
C ARG A 46 -19.63 -1.76 1.81
N GLY A 47 -18.79 -2.78 2.01
CA GLY A 47 -17.38 -2.77 1.63
C GLY A 47 -17.16 -3.37 0.25
N LEU A 48 -16.22 -2.79 -0.51
CA LEU A 48 -15.67 -3.39 -1.72
C LEU A 48 -14.15 -3.41 -1.59
N ASP A 49 -13.55 -4.56 -1.89
CA ASP A 49 -12.11 -4.71 -1.86
C ASP A 49 -11.47 -4.07 -3.09
N ILE A 50 -10.46 -3.22 -2.85
CA ILE A 50 -9.56 -2.77 -3.89
C ILE A 50 -8.42 -3.79 -4.05
N GLY A 51 -7.99 -4.02 -5.29
CA GLY A 51 -6.91 -4.98 -5.56
C GLY A 51 -5.60 -4.61 -4.85
N CYS A 52 -4.82 -5.63 -4.50
CA CYS A 52 -3.62 -5.56 -3.66
C CYS A 52 -2.53 -4.59 -4.18
N SER A 53 -2.50 -4.34 -5.48
CA SER A 53 -1.61 -3.35 -6.10
C SER A 53 -1.87 -1.91 -5.63
N TYR A 54 -3.07 -1.62 -5.11
CA TYR A 54 -3.50 -0.31 -4.63
C TYR A 54 -3.38 -0.10 -3.11
N ASN A 55 -2.90 -1.08 -2.35
CA ASN A 55 -2.58 -0.93 -0.93
C ASN A 55 -1.43 -1.88 -0.55
N PHE A 56 -0.31 -1.79 -1.26
CA PHE A 56 0.80 -2.71 -1.04
C PHE A 56 1.55 -2.35 0.25
N TYR A 57 1.46 -3.21 1.27
CA TYR A 57 2.24 -3.09 2.50
C TYR A 57 3.28 -4.20 2.59
N TRP A 58 4.54 -3.82 2.49
CA TRP A 58 5.66 -4.74 2.32
C TRP A 58 5.90 -5.68 3.50
N ILE A 59 5.52 -5.28 4.72
CA ILE A 59 5.67 -6.13 5.92
C ILE A 59 4.80 -7.39 5.81
N HIS A 60 3.69 -7.35 5.06
CA HIS A 60 2.87 -8.54 4.83
C HIS A 60 3.51 -9.57 3.88
N CYS A 61 4.70 -9.29 3.34
CA CYS A 61 5.44 -10.21 2.48
C CYS A 61 6.68 -10.84 3.13
N ASP A 62 6.83 -10.73 4.45
CA ASP A 62 8.06 -11.08 5.17
C ASP A 62 8.30 -12.57 5.40
N ASN A 63 7.29 -13.42 5.23
CA ASN A 63 7.34 -14.81 5.64
C ASN A 63 7.46 -15.75 4.42
N PRO A 64 8.67 -16.26 4.11
CA PRO A 64 8.88 -17.28 3.10
C PRO A 64 8.31 -18.61 3.65
N GLY A 65 7.06 -18.91 3.29
CA GLY A 65 6.34 -20.08 3.79
C GLY A 65 4.81 -19.95 3.70
N TYR A 66 4.28 -18.74 3.55
CA TYR A 66 2.89 -18.57 3.12
C TYR A 66 2.85 -18.73 1.61
N GLU A 67 2.73 -19.97 1.13
CA GLU A 67 2.07 -20.20 -0.16
C GLU A 67 0.66 -19.58 -0.06
N CYS A 68 0.15 -19.03 -1.16
CA CYS A 68 -1.23 -18.58 -1.27
C CYS A 68 -2.19 -19.75 -1.00
N GLN A 69 -2.46 -20.11 0.25
CA GLN A 69 -3.47 -21.09 0.59
C GLN A 69 -4.76 -20.35 0.89
N VAL A 70 -5.68 -20.41 -0.08
CA VAL A 70 -7.09 -20.10 0.14
C VAL A 70 -7.64 -21.21 1.02
N GLN A 71 -7.49 -21.10 2.33
CA GLN A 71 -8.27 -21.92 3.27
C GLN A 71 -8.76 -21.08 4.43
N ASN A 72 -10.08 -20.89 4.45
CA ASN A 72 -10.92 -20.58 5.62
C ASN A 72 -10.66 -19.25 6.35
N ARG A 73 -11.36 -18.20 5.89
CA ARG A 73 -11.88 -17.05 6.68
C ARG A 73 -10.93 -16.31 7.63
N THR A 74 -9.62 -16.35 7.40
CA THR A 74 -8.68 -15.50 8.16
C THR A 74 -7.71 -14.87 7.17
N MET A 75 -7.97 -13.60 6.87
CA MET A 75 -7.11 -12.61 6.23
C MET A 75 -6.09 -13.19 5.23
N ASN A 76 -6.40 -13.10 3.93
CA ASN A 76 -5.47 -13.43 2.85
C ASN A 76 -4.14 -12.73 3.13
N ILE A 77 -3.07 -13.45 3.47
CA ILE A 77 -1.72 -12.89 3.55
C ILE A 77 -0.90 -13.66 2.53
N CYS A 78 -1.05 -13.29 1.26
CA CYS A 78 -0.12 -13.67 0.21
C CYS A 78 -0.30 -12.75 -1.01
N PHE A 79 0.35 -11.58 -0.96
CA PHE A 79 0.10 -10.45 -1.88
C PHE A 79 1.24 -10.17 -2.86
N CYS A 80 2.42 -10.76 -2.65
CA CYS A 80 3.60 -10.38 -3.41
C CYS A 80 3.65 -10.97 -4.83
N ASN A 81 3.11 -12.17 -5.08
CA ASN A 81 3.15 -12.80 -6.41
C ASN A 81 2.33 -12.04 -7.47
N GLN A 82 1.17 -11.50 -7.08
CA GLN A 82 0.34 -10.70 -7.99
C GLN A 82 1.04 -9.37 -8.31
N VAL A 83 1.65 -8.75 -7.31
CA VAL A 83 2.37 -7.48 -7.46
C VAL A 83 3.67 -7.67 -8.24
N GLN A 84 4.34 -8.83 -8.17
CA GLN A 84 5.45 -9.14 -9.09
C GLN A 84 5.02 -9.01 -10.56
N LYS A 85 3.86 -9.58 -10.90
CA LYS A 85 3.36 -9.64 -12.28
C LYS A 85 2.74 -8.32 -12.73
N THR A 86 2.07 -7.64 -11.82
CA THR A 86 1.21 -6.49 -12.14
C THR A 86 1.75 -5.16 -11.65
N GLY A 87 2.87 -5.14 -10.94
CA GLY A 87 3.50 -3.98 -10.33
C GLY A 87 2.75 -3.41 -9.12
N VAL A 88 3.45 -2.64 -8.28
CA VAL A 88 2.83 -1.78 -7.25
C VAL A 88 2.19 -0.55 -7.92
N ARG A 89 1.02 -0.10 -7.45
CA ARG A 89 0.39 1.18 -7.84
C ARG A 89 0.40 2.18 -6.69
N ILE A 90 0.10 1.73 -5.48
CA ILE A 90 0.19 2.52 -4.26
C ILE A 90 0.97 1.72 -3.22
N LEU A 91 2.06 2.32 -2.73
CA LEU A 91 2.86 1.79 -1.64
C LEU A 91 2.31 2.33 -0.32
N HIS A 92 1.78 1.45 0.52
CA HIS A 92 1.34 1.80 1.87
C HIS A 92 2.55 1.99 2.76
N GLY A 93 2.62 3.15 3.42
CA GLY A 93 3.79 3.54 4.18
C GLY A 93 3.73 3.35 5.69
N ASN A 94 4.82 2.87 6.30
CA ASN A 94 5.08 3.05 7.73
C ASN A 94 6.15 4.14 7.92
N GLY A 95 5.80 5.23 8.62
CA GLY A 95 6.64 6.42 8.77
C GLY A 95 8.02 6.16 9.40
N GLY A 96 8.15 5.17 10.29
CA GLY A 96 9.44 4.81 10.90
C GLY A 96 10.38 4.07 9.94
N THR A 97 9.82 3.32 9.00
CA THR A 97 10.58 2.45 8.09
C THR A 97 11.17 3.21 6.90
N PHE A 98 10.59 4.34 6.49
CA PHE A 98 11.18 5.18 5.42
C PHE A 98 12.41 5.95 5.90
N ARG A 99 12.42 6.39 7.16
CA ARG A 99 13.51 7.24 7.70
C ARG A 99 14.69 6.43 8.22
N SER A 100 14.44 5.23 8.72
CA SER A 100 15.51 4.33 9.16
C SER A 100 16.00 3.47 7.99
N SER A 101 17.31 3.25 7.89
CA SER A 101 17.91 2.26 6.99
C SER A 101 17.54 0.86 7.49
N HIS A 102 16.29 0.47 7.29
CA HIS A 102 15.76 -0.79 7.75
C HIS A 102 16.38 -1.92 6.94
N LYS A 103 17.33 -2.63 7.55
CA LYS A 103 18.13 -3.67 6.88
C LYS A 103 17.29 -4.75 6.19
N ARG A 104 16.06 -4.98 6.68
CA ARG A 104 15.12 -5.95 6.10
C ARG A 104 14.42 -5.45 4.82
N TYR A 105 14.19 -4.14 4.70
CA TYR A 105 13.50 -3.53 3.54
C TYR A 105 14.29 -2.34 2.99
N PRO A 106 15.48 -2.58 2.44
CA PRO A 106 16.34 -1.49 2.00
C PRO A 106 15.69 -0.65 0.90
N PHE A 107 14.80 -1.25 0.08
CA PHE A 107 14.06 -0.56 -0.98
C PHE A 107 13.15 0.57 -0.48
N VAL A 108 12.55 0.44 0.71
CA VAL A 108 11.66 1.47 1.29
C VAL A 108 12.47 2.74 1.58
N SER A 109 13.68 2.57 2.13
CA SER A 109 14.59 3.70 2.36
C SER A 109 15.09 4.34 1.06
N GLN A 110 15.20 3.58 -0.03
CA GLN A 110 15.61 4.11 -1.33
C GLN A 110 14.52 4.98 -1.97
N ILE A 111 13.25 4.63 -1.79
CA ILE A 111 12.13 5.50 -2.20
C ILE A 111 12.20 6.82 -1.45
N TYR A 112 12.41 6.78 -0.13
CA TYR A 112 12.56 8.01 0.66
C TYR A 112 13.75 8.85 0.18
N LYS A 113 14.92 8.24 -0.06
CA LYS A 113 16.10 8.94 -0.59
C LYS A 113 15.85 9.54 -1.97
N ALA A 114 15.18 8.81 -2.86
CA ALA A 114 14.77 9.32 -4.18
C ALA A 114 13.87 10.55 -4.03
N LEU A 115 12.82 10.47 -3.19
CA LEU A 115 11.91 11.59 -2.95
C LEU A 115 12.61 12.82 -2.35
N ARG A 116 13.70 12.63 -1.59
CA ARG A 116 14.51 13.72 -1.04
C ARG A 116 15.43 14.39 -2.07
N GLU A 117 15.73 13.71 -3.18
CA GLU A 117 16.49 14.27 -4.30
C GLU A 117 15.59 14.97 -5.33
N LEU A 118 14.28 14.75 -5.27
CA LEU A 118 13.32 15.37 -6.18
C LEU A 118 12.93 16.76 -5.71
N ASP A 119 12.91 17.69 -6.66
CA ASP A 119 12.10 18.88 -6.58
C ASP A 119 10.73 18.57 -7.18
N LEU A 120 9.73 18.37 -6.32
CA LEU A 120 8.36 18.00 -6.73
C LEU A 120 7.67 19.06 -7.60
N PHE A 121 8.21 20.29 -7.66
CA PHE A 121 7.64 21.38 -8.44
C PHE A 121 8.33 21.59 -9.78
N SER A 122 9.61 21.22 -9.91
CA SER A 122 10.36 21.38 -11.16
C SER A 122 10.68 20.08 -11.88
N ASP A 123 10.80 18.97 -11.16
CA ASP A 123 11.17 17.70 -11.77
C ASP A 123 9.99 17.07 -12.52
N SER A 124 10.26 16.69 -13.77
CA SER A 124 9.32 15.90 -14.56
C SER A 124 9.12 14.51 -13.97
N TYR A 125 8.00 13.88 -14.30
CA TYR A 125 7.75 12.48 -13.95
C TYR A 125 8.84 11.53 -14.51
N SER A 126 9.41 11.85 -15.68
CA SER A 126 10.55 11.10 -16.26
C SER A 126 11.81 11.23 -15.42
N SER A 127 12.13 12.43 -14.94
CA SER A 127 13.26 12.68 -14.01
C SER A 127 13.07 11.89 -12.71
N MET A 128 11.87 11.90 -12.15
CA MET A 128 11.51 11.10 -10.98
C MET A 128 11.77 9.62 -11.18
N LEU A 129 11.35 9.05 -12.31
CA LEU A 129 11.55 7.64 -12.58
C LEU A 129 13.02 7.27 -12.82
N LYS A 130 13.81 8.16 -13.43
CA LYS A 130 15.27 7.97 -13.55
C LYS A 130 15.95 7.91 -12.17
N ILE A 131 15.58 8.83 -11.27
CA ILE A 131 16.12 8.87 -9.91
C ILE A 131 15.74 7.59 -9.14
N LEU A 132 14.45 7.22 -9.17
CA LEU A 132 13.97 5.99 -8.53
C LEU A 132 14.70 4.76 -9.08
N ARG A 133 14.83 4.63 -10.40
CA ARG A 133 15.52 3.50 -11.04
C ARG A 133 16.98 3.40 -10.60
N ARG A 134 17.70 4.53 -10.57
CA ARG A 134 19.08 4.56 -10.09
C ARG A 134 19.16 4.07 -8.64
N LYS A 135 18.30 4.56 -7.76
CA LYS A 135 18.27 4.16 -6.33
C LYS A 135 17.92 2.70 -6.12
N PHE A 136 17.04 2.13 -6.95
CA PHE A 136 16.72 0.71 -6.88
C PHE A 136 17.85 -0.18 -7.43
N ASN A 137 18.58 0.27 -8.45
CA ASN A 137 19.75 -0.45 -8.96
C ASN A 137 20.92 -0.47 -7.98
N GLU A 138 20.97 0.47 -7.02
CA GLU A 138 21.94 0.50 -5.92
C GLU A 138 21.63 -0.53 -4.81
N LEU A 139 20.53 -1.31 -4.92
CA LEU A 139 20.17 -2.31 -3.93
C LEU A 139 20.80 -3.66 -4.20
N ASP A 140 21.43 -4.23 -3.17
CA ASP A 140 21.77 -5.65 -3.18
C ASP A 140 20.48 -6.49 -3.17
N PRO A 141 20.43 -7.61 -3.93
CA PRO A 141 19.33 -8.56 -3.85
C PRO A 141 19.22 -9.08 -2.41
N THR A 142 18.09 -8.83 -1.72
CA THR A 142 17.85 -9.39 -0.40
C THR A 142 16.88 -10.58 -0.46
N PRO A 143 17.05 -11.60 0.39
CA PRO A 143 16.12 -12.73 0.50
C PRO A 143 14.68 -12.32 0.85
N CYS A 144 14.53 -11.15 1.48
CA CYS A 144 13.25 -10.55 1.89
C CYS A 144 12.83 -9.38 0.98
N SER A 145 13.44 -9.24 -0.20
CA SER A 145 12.92 -8.38 -1.28
C SER A 145 12.27 -9.27 -2.33
N PRO A 146 11.11 -9.89 -2.03
CA PRO A 146 10.41 -10.71 -3.01
C PRO A 146 10.05 -9.89 -4.25
N LEU A 147 9.97 -8.55 -4.13
CA LEU A 147 9.86 -7.60 -5.23
C LEU A 147 11.21 -7.37 -5.88
N THR A 148 11.32 -7.83 -7.12
CA THR A 148 12.33 -7.34 -8.05
C THR A 148 12.09 -5.84 -8.28
N ALA A 149 13.13 -5.15 -8.76
CA ALA A 149 12.98 -3.78 -9.17
C ALA A 149 11.84 -3.63 -10.21
N GLU A 150 11.70 -4.61 -11.13
CA GLU A 150 10.58 -4.72 -12.07
C GLU A 150 9.20 -4.83 -11.40
N GLY A 151 9.06 -5.58 -10.30
CA GLY A 151 7.82 -5.63 -9.51
C GLY A 151 7.46 -4.31 -8.81
N LEU A 152 8.45 -3.46 -8.52
CA LEU A 152 8.26 -2.14 -7.90
C LEU A 152 7.98 -1.04 -8.92
N TYR A 153 8.74 -0.97 -10.02
CA TYR A 153 8.65 0.12 -11.00
C TYR A 153 7.99 -0.25 -12.33
N GLY A 154 7.76 -1.54 -12.63
CA GLY A 154 7.28 -1.98 -13.93
C GLY A 154 5.95 -1.35 -14.35
N ASN A 155 5.08 -1.07 -13.38
CA ASN A 155 3.87 -0.27 -13.60
C ASN A 155 4.19 1.16 -14.01
N ALA A 156 5.10 1.83 -13.32
CA ALA A 156 5.42 3.22 -13.57
C ALA A 156 6.00 3.42 -14.98
N GLU A 157 6.83 2.49 -15.45
CA GLU A 157 7.31 2.49 -16.84
C GLU A 157 6.19 2.22 -17.86
N LYS A 158 5.25 1.31 -17.56
CA LYS A 158 4.10 1.04 -18.42
C LYS A 158 3.18 2.27 -18.54
N TYR A 159 2.96 2.98 -17.43
CA TYR A 159 2.21 4.23 -17.42
C TYR A 159 2.89 5.30 -18.28
N LEU A 160 4.21 5.45 -18.21
CA LEU A 160 4.95 6.40 -19.06
C LEU A 160 4.79 6.11 -20.55
N ARG A 161 4.96 4.85 -20.98
CA ARG A 161 4.84 4.47 -22.39
C ARG A 161 3.45 4.77 -22.96
N ASN A 162 2.42 4.66 -22.11
CA ASN A 162 1.03 4.93 -22.48
C ASN A 162 0.67 6.43 -22.44
N LEU A 163 1.50 7.27 -21.82
CA LEU A 163 1.29 8.72 -21.75
C LEU A 163 1.91 9.50 -22.93
N HIS A 164 2.56 8.81 -23.89
CA HIS A 164 3.27 9.43 -25.03
C HIS A 164 4.20 10.58 -24.59
N LEU A 165 4.89 10.39 -23.47
CA LEU A 165 6.00 11.22 -22.99
C LEU A 165 7.35 10.55 -23.31
#